data_AF-A0A221K885-F1
#
_entry.id   AF-A0A221K885-F1
#
_cell.length_a   1.000
_cell.length_b   1.000
_cell.length_c   1.000
_cell.angle_alpha   90.00
_cell.angle_beta   90.00
_cell.angle_gamma   90.00
#
_symmetry.space_group_name_H-M   'P 1'
#
loop_
_entity.id
_entity.type
_entity.pdbx_description
1 polymer ?
#
loop_
_entity_poly.entity_id
_entity_poly.type
_entity_poly.pdbx_seq_one_letter_code
_entity_poly.pdbx_strand_id
1 'polypeptide(L)' 'MTASEVFLWPGTKVCEQLGINPESDAGLIRWMINTVVYLMLSLTVVWIIVA' A
#
# COMPACT_ATOMS: atom_id res chain seq x y z
N MET A 1 -8.89 -11.78 -8.71
CA MET A 1 -7.83 -11.09 -7.97
C MET A 1 -6.49 -11.64 -8.41
N THR A 2 -5.68 -10.80 -9.06
CA THR A 2 -4.29 -11.11 -9.40
C THR A 2 -3.40 -10.91 -8.16
N ALA A 3 -2.22 -11.53 -8.12
CA ALA A 3 -1.30 -11.38 -6.98
C ALA A 3 -0.88 -9.92 -6.75
N SER A 4 -0.78 -9.13 -7.82
CA SER A 4 -0.53 -7.70 -7.78
C SER A 4 -1.67 -6.90 -7.14
N GLU A 5 -2.93 -7.28 -7.36
CA GLU A 5 -4.08 -6.61 -6.72
C GLU A 5 -4.12 -6.86 -5.21
N VAL A 6 -3.74 -8.04 -4.76
CA VAL A 6 -3.63 -8.37 -3.32
C VAL A 6 -2.56 -7.50 -2.68
N PHE A 7 -1.40 -7.38 -3.32
CA PHE A 7 -0.30 -6.56 -2.83
C PHE A 7 -0.68 -5.07 -2.82
N LEU A 8 -1.34 -4.59 -3.86
CA LEU A 8 -1.75 -3.18 -4.00
C LEU A 8 -3.05 -2.82 -3.26
N TRP A 9 -3.64 -3.76 -2.51
CA TRP A 9 -4.90 -3.56 -1.78
C TRP A 9 -4.88 -2.43 -0.74
N PRO A 10 -3.83 -2.22 0.07
CA PRO A 10 -3.81 -1.12 1.04
C PRO A 10 -3.99 0.24 0.37
N GLY A 11 -3.25 0.49 -0.70
CA GLY A 11 -3.38 1.69 -1.52
C GLY A 11 -4.75 1.80 -2.20
N THR A 12 -5.31 0.69 -2.70
CA THR A 12 -6.66 0.68 -3.30
C THR A 12 -7.72 1.10 -2.28
N LYS A 13 -7.65 0.59 -1.05
CA LYS A 13 -8.61 0.91 0.00
C LYS A 13 -8.57 2.38 0.41
N VAL A 14 -7.39 2.96 0.51
CA VAL A 14 -7.26 4.38 0.85
C VAL A 14 -7.76 5.25 -0.30
N CYS A 15 -7.46 4.91 -1.56
CA CYS A 15 -8.02 5.61 -2.72
C CYS A 15 -9.56 5.54 -2.74
N GLU A 16 -10.16 4.36 -2.47
CA GLU A 16 -11.62 4.19 -2.35
C GLU A 16 -12.21 5.06 -1.23
N GLN A 17 -11.57 5.11 -0.06
CA GLN A 17 -12.02 5.95 1.07
C GLN A 17 -11.96 7.44 0.77
N LEU A 18 -11.02 7.87 -0.07
CA LEU A 18 -10.88 9.25 -0.51
C LEU A 18 -11.83 9.60 -1.67
N GLY A 19 -12.64 8.65 -2.16
CA GLY A 19 -13.52 8.84 -3.30
C GLY A 19 -12.77 8.97 -4.64
N ILE A 20 -11.53 8.49 -4.69
CA ILE A 20 -10.63 8.61 -5.84
C ILE A 20 -10.62 7.29 -6.60
N ASN A 21 -10.71 7.34 -7.93
CA ASN A 21 -10.68 6.15 -8.77
C ASN A 21 -9.25 5.54 -8.82
N PRO A 22 -9.01 4.34 -8.24
CA PRO A 22 -7.68 3.78 -8.04
C PRO A 22 -6.97 3.27 -9.31
N GLU A 23 -7.69 3.15 -10.44
CA GLU A 23 -7.17 2.60 -11.70
C GLU A 23 -6.68 3.65 -12.70
N SER A 24 -7.03 4.92 -12.49
CA SER A 24 -6.67 6.04 -13.39
C SER A 24 -5.49 6.85 -12.81
N ASP A 25 -5.56 8.18 -12.77
CA ASP A 25 -4.49 9.09 -12.33
C ASP A 25 -3.98 8.85 -10.88
N ALA A 26 -4.73 8.08 -10.10
CA ALA A 26 -4.39 7.72 -8.73
C ALA A 26 -3.45 6.51 -8.58
N GLY A 27 -2.96 5.94 -9.68
CA GLY A 27 -1.95 4.87 -9.64
C GLY A 27 -0.70 5.26 -8.85
N LEU A 28 -0.28 6.53 -8.95
CA LEU A 28 0.86 7.07 -8.18
C LEU A 28 0.54 7.12 -6.68
N ILE A 29 -0.64 7.63 -6.30
CA ILE A 29 -1.09 7.74 -4.91
C ILE A 29 -1.22 6.34 -4.29
N ARG A 30 -1.84 5.41 -5.03
CA ARG A 30 -1.95 4.00 -4.65
C ARG A 30 -0.57 3.38 -4.38
N TRP A 31 0.40 3.62 -5.24
CA TRP A 31 1.76 3.12 -5.08
C TRP A 31 2.50 3.77 -3.90
N MET A 32 2.35 5.08 -3.69
CA MET A 32 2.96 5.80 -2.56
C MET A 32 2.45 5.26 -1.22
N ILE A 33 1.14 5.11 -1.08
CA ILE A 33 0.52 4.57 0.14
C ILE A 33 1.03 3.16 0.42
N ASN A 34 1.08 2.32 -0.61
CA ASN A 34 1.60 0.97 -0.50
C ASN A 34 3.06 0.93 -0.03
N THR A 35 3.91 1.77 -0.61
CA THR A 35 5.32 1.88 -0.22
C THR A 35 5.47 2.28 1.24
N VAL A 36 4.69 3.24 1.72
CA VAL A 36 4.71 3.67 3.14
C VAL A 36 4.25 2.54 4.07
N VAL A 37 3.18 1.83 3.72
CA VAL A 37 2.67 0.71 4.52
C VAL A 37 3.71 -0.41 4.62
N TYR A 38 4.31 -0.81 3.51
CA TYR A 38 5.34 -1.86 3.51
C TYR A 38 6.65 -1.42 4.18
N LEU A 39 7.01 -0.14 4.07
CA LEU A 39 8.14 0.43 4.80
C LEU A 39 7.94 0.31 6.31
N MET A 40 6.76 0.70 6.83
CA MET A 40 6.46 0.61 8.25
C MET A 40 6.43 -0.85 8.73
N LEU A 41 5.82 -1.75 7.97
CA LEU A 41 5.78 -3.18 8.29
C LEU A 41 7.19 -3.80 8.31
N SER A 42 7.99 -3.53 7.29
CA SER A 42 9.36 -4.08 7.19
C SER A 42 10.27 -3.54 8.28
N LEU A 43 10.21 -2.24 8.59
CA LEU A 43 10.96 -1.65 9.70
C LEU A 43 10.56 -2.28 11.05
N THR A 44 9.27 -2.49 11.28
CA THR A 44 8.77 -3.15 12.50
C THR A 44 9.31 -4.58 12.60
N VAL A 45 9.29 -5.33 11.50
CA VAL A 45 9.84 -6.70 11.44
C VAL A 45 11.34 -6.70 11.73
N VAL A 46 12.11 -5.83 11.09
CA VAL A 46 13.56 -5.71 11.32
C VAL A 46 13.84 -5.35 12.78
N TRP A 47 13.08 -4.43 13.35
CA TRP A 47 13.25 -4.04 14.74
C TRP A 47 12.98 -5.20 15.70
N ILE A 48 11.92 -5.99 15.48
CA ILE A 48 11.63 -7.19 16.29
C ILE A 48 12.73 -8.25 16.18
N ILE A 49 13.34 -8.41 15.00
CA ILE A 49 14.41 -9.39 14.77
C ILE A 49 15.72 -8.96 15.45
N VAL A 50 16.00 -7.66 15.48
CA VAL A 50 17.28 -7.12 15.97
C VAL A 50 17.24 -6.79 17.47
N ALA A 51 16.07 -6.48 18.04
CA ALA A 51 15.89 -6.16 19.46
C ALA A 51 16.04 -7.39 20.36
#